data_AF-A0A2N0QGQ8-F1
#
_entry.id   AF-A0A2N0QGQ8-F1
#
_cell.length_a   1.000
_cell.length_b   1.000
_cell.length_c   1.000
_cell.angle_alpha   90.00
_cell.angle_beta   90.00
_cell.angle_gamma   90.00
#
_symmetry.space_group_name_H-M   'P 1'
#
loop_
_entity.id
_entity.type
_entity.pdbx_description
1 polymer ?
#
loop_
_entity_poly.entity_id
_entity_poly.type
_entity_poly.pdbx_seq_one_letter_code
_entity_poly.pdbx_strand_id
1 'polypeptide(L)'
;MDIINGMRPEIMSHIPLEYKNLMVQCWDSDPLKRPDIESLQEKIREIHLSYQNMPNEVFQSKAVNNFEIKTSTNYTSIRLFTSKIHQFENLPEPKNATEEGQEG
;
A
#
# COMPACT_ATOMS: atom_id res chain seq x y z
N MET A 1 16.65 11.08 4.28
CA MET A 1 15.43 11.52 3.58
C MET A 1 15.45 10.72 2.30
N ASP A 2 15.05 9.46 2.38
CA ASP A 2 15.48 8.49 1.36
C ASP A 2 14.39 8.35 0.28
N ILE A 3 13.16 8.76 0.62
CA ILE A 3 12.02 8.88 -0.28
C ILE A 3 12.27 9.86 -1.45
N ILE A 4 12.99 10.96 -1.21
CA ILE A 4 13.37 11.92 -2.27
C ILE A 4 14.39 11.32 -3.25
N ASN A 5 15.12 10.29 -2.79
CA ASN A 5 16.03 9.52 -3.63
C ASN A 5 15.35 8.33 -4.32
N GLY A 6 14.01 8.26 -4.28
CA GLY A 6 13.26 7.18 -4.92
C GLY A 6 13.22 5.89 -4.11
N MET A 7 13.79 5.84 -2.90
CA MET A 7 13.71 4.64 -2.06
C MET A 7 12.24 4.35 -1.71
N ARG A 8 11.89 3.06 -1.75
CA ARG A 8 10.55 2.54 -1.40
C ARG A 8 10.71 1.33 -0.48
N PRO A 9 9.69 1.01 0.33
CA PRO A 9 9.69 -0.21 1.13
C PRO A 9 9.95 -1.44 0.27
N GLU A 10 10.72 -2.38 0.82
CA GLU A 10 10.91 -3.70 0.22
C GLU A 10 9.57 -4.44 0.13
N ILE A 11 9.29 -5.04 -1.03
CA ILE A 11 8.09 -5.85 -1.23
C ILE A 11 8.46 -7.31 -1.02
N MET A 12 7.95 -7.90 0.05
CA MET A 12 8.24 -9.28 0.40
C MET A 12 7.76 -10.27 -0.69
N SER A 13 8.55 -11.31 -0.93
CA SER A 13 8.31 -12.29 -2.00
C SER A 13 6.96 -13.01 -1.87
N HIS A 14 6.48 -13.24 -0.65
CA HIS A 14 5.21 -13.92 -0.36
C HIS A 14 3.96 -13.08 -0.68
N ILE A 15 4.11 -11.77 -0.93
CA ILE A 15 2.99 -10.91 -1.32
C ILE A 15 2.56 -11.30 -2.74
N PRO A 16 1.25 -11.48 -3.00
CA PRO A 16 0.79 -11.81 -4.34
C PRO A 16 1.09 -10.69 -5.36
N LEU A 17 1.39 -11.07 -6.60
CA LEU A 17 1.92 -10.19 -7.65
C LEU A 17 1.00 -8.99 -7.91
N GLU A 18 -0.30 -9.20 -7.85
CA GLU A 18 -1.34 -8.21 -8.06
C GLU A 18 -1.26 -7.08 -7.03
N TYR A 19 -1.04 -7.44 -5.75
CA TYR A 19 -0.79 -6.46 -4.70
C TYR A 19 0.56 -5.76 -4.87
N LYS A 20 1.62 -6.48 -5.30
CA LYS A 20 2.92 -5.85 -5.58
C LYS A 20 2.80 -4.75 -6.64
N ASN A 21 2.13 -5.06 -7.74
CA ASN A 21 1.91 -4.12 -8.84
C ASN A 21 1.08 -2.91 -8.40
N LEU A 22 0.07 -3.14 -7.55
CA LEU A 22 -0.76 -2.07 -7.01
C LEU A 22 0.02 -1.15 -6.06
N MET A 23 0.82 -1.72 -5.16
CA MET A 23 1.72 -0.96 -4.28
C MET A 23 2.68 -0.09 -5.09
N VAL A 24 3.24 -0.64 -6.18
CA VAL A 24 4.15 0.10 -7.06
C VAL A 24 3.48 1.29 -7.74
N GLN A 25 2.25 1.11 -8.23
CA GLN A 25 1.47 2.20 -8.83
C GLN A 25 1.12 3.30 -7.83
N CYS A 26 0.80 2.95 -6.58
CA CYS A 26 0.42 3.92 -5.55
C CYS A 26 1.54 4.92 -5.17
N TRP A 27 2.80 4.54 -5.36
CA TRP A 27 3.95 5.38 -4.98
C TRP A 27 4.78 5.90 -6.16
N ASP A 28 4.17 5.94 -7.36
CA ASP A 28 4.80 6.50 -8.55
C ASP A 28 5.22 7.97 -8.29
N SER A 29 6.39 8.35 -8.78
CA SER A 29 6.89 9.72 -8.73
C SER A 29 5.97 10.70 -9.45
N ASP A 30 5.30 10.26 -10.52
CA ASP A 30 4.31 11.03 -11.26
C ASP A 30 2.93 10.92 -10.58
N PRO A 31 2.38 12.00 -10.01
CA PRO A 31 1.07 11.97 -9.36
C PRO A 31 -0.06 11.54 -10.29
N LEU A 32 0.05 11.77 -11.60
CA LEU A 32 -0.97 11.42 -12.58
C LEU A 32 -1.03 9.92 -12.87
N LYS A 33 0.03 9.18 -12.55
CA LYS A 33 0.09 7.71 -12.69
C LYS A 33 -0.44 6.98 -11.46
N ARG A 34 -0.65 7.69 -10.35
CA ARG A 34 -1.20 7.09 -9.13
C ARG A 34 -2.69 6.84 -9.33
N PRO A 35 -3.20 5.67 -8.90
CA PRO A 35 -4.65 5.46 -8.88
C PRO A 35 -5.29 6.46 -7.91
N ASP A 36 -6.44 6.99 -8.30
CA ASP A 36 -7.32 7.67 -7.37
C ASP A 36 -7.91 6.68 -6.35
N ILE A 37 -8.58 7.22 -5.33
CA ILE A 37 -9.08 6.41 -4.22
C ILE A 37 -10.17 5.42 -4.64
N GLU A 38 -11.01 5.77 -5.60
CA GLU A 38 -12.08 4.90 -6.10
C GLU A 38 -11.45 3.75 -6.89
N SER A 39 -10.61 4.06 -7.87
CA SER A 39 -9.85 3.06 -8.66
C SER A 39 -9.04 2.11 -7.77
N LEU A 40 -8.41 2.62 -6.71
CA LEU A 40 -7.65 1.81 -5.76
C LEU A 40 -8.56 0.83 -5.01
N GLN A 41 -9.71 1.30 -4.50
CA GLN A 41 -10.68 0.46 -3.81
C GLN A 41 -11.23 -0.64 -4.72
N GLU A 42 -11.49 -0.32 -5.99
CA GLU A 42 -11.96 -1.30 -6.97
C GLU A 42 -10.94 -2.41 -7.20
N LYS A 43 -9.67 -2.05 -7.46
CA LYS A 43 -8.60 -3.03 -7.66
C LYS A 43 -8.40 -3.94 -6.44
N ILE A 44 -8.44 -3.38 -5.23
CA ILE A 44 -8.32 -4.18 -4.00
C ILE A 44 -9.47 -5.20 -3.90
N ARG A 45 -10.69 -4.76 -4.21
CA ARG A 45 -11.89 -5.62 -4.21
C ARG A 45 -11.79 -6.74 -5.24
N GLU A 46 -11.34 -6.43 -6.46
CA GLU A 46 -11.15 -7.42 -7.52
C GLU A 46 -10.12 -8.49 -7.14
N ILE A 47 -8.96 -8.06 -6.62
CA ILE A 47 -7.92 -8.98 -6.15
C ILE A 47 -8.45 -9.83 -5.00
N HIS A 48 -9.20 -9.25 -4.07
CA HIS A 48 -9.82 -10.01 -2.98
C HIS A 48 -10.77 -11.10 -3.51
N LEU A 49 -11.65 -10.75 -4.44
CA LEU A 49 -12.62 -11.68 -5.03
C LEU A 49 -11.94 -12.78 -5.85
N SER A 50 -10.85 -12.48 -6.56
CA SER A 50 -10.13 -13.49 -7.35
C SER A 50 -9.57 -14.62 -6.46
N TYR A 51 -9.05 -14.29 -5.27
CA TYR A 51 -8.59 -15.29 -4.30
C TYR A 51 -9.73 -16.05 -3.61
N GLN A 52 -10.88 -15.42 -3.39
CA GLN A 52 -12.06 -16.10 -2.81
C GLN A 52 -12.69 -17.12 -3.78
N ASN A 53 -12.65 -16.82 -5.07
CA ASN A 53 -13.27 -17.66 -6.11
C ASN A 53 -12.36 -18.79 -6.63
N MET A 54 -11.14 -18.93 -6.10
CA MET A 54 -10.20 -19.97 -6.52
C MET A 54 -10.62 -21.33 -5.92
N PRO A 55 -10.86 -22.39 -6.73
CA PRO A 55 -11.44 -23.65 -6.26
C PRO A 55 -10.46 -24.55 -5.46
N ASN A 56 -9.41 -24.00 -4.85
CA ASN A 56 -8.39 -24.81 -4.17
C ASN A 56 -8.63 -24.87 -2.65
N GLU A 57 -8.81 -26.09 -2.14
CA GLU A 57 -9.16 -26.49 -0.76
C GLU A 57 -8.20 -25.99 0.35
N VAL A 58 -7.15 -25.24 0.00
CA VAL A 58 -6.13 -24.75 0.94
C VAL A 58 -6.57 -23.47 1.67
N PHE A 59 -7.47 -22.67 1.09
CA PHE A 59 -7.89 -21.37 1.67
C PHE A 59 -9.26 -21.39 2.37
N GLN A 60 -10.03 -22.47 2.25
CA GLN A 60 -11.39 -22.53 2.79
C GLN A 60 -11.49 -22.67 4.32
N SER A 61 -10.37 -22.79 5.05
CA SER A 61 -10.40 -22.93 6.51
C SER A 61 -9.56 -21.88 7.24
N LYS A 62 -9.80 -20.59 6.96
CA LYS A 62 -9.64 -19.50 7.94
C LYS A 62 -10.50 -18.28 7.63
N ALA A 63 -11.62 -18.50 6.93
CA ALA A 63 -12.79 -17.62 7.01
C ALA A 63 -13.45 -17.78 8.40
N VAL A 64 -12.68 -17.60 9.47
CA VAL A 64 -13.26 -17.16 10.72
C VAL A 64 -13.53 -15.69 10.49
N ASN A 65 -14.82 -15.37 10.42
CA ASN A 65 -15.41 -14.05 10.47
C ASN A 65 -14.87 -13.25 11.68
N ASN A 66 -13.62 -12.81 11.60
CA ASN A 66 -12.98 -11.93 12.58
C ASN A 66 -12.75 -10.53 11.99
N PHE A 67 -13.37 -10.20 10.86
CA PHE A 67 -13.83 -8.84 10.63
C PHE A 67 -15.09 -8.57 11.47
N GLU A 68 -15.03 -8.92 12.76
CA GLU A 68 -15.69 -8.10 13.76
C GLU A 68 -15.05 -6.72 13.61
N ILE A 69 -15.70 -5.85 12.84
CA ILE A 69 -15.63 -4.43 13.13
C ILE A 69 -16.28 -4.28 14.50
N LYS A 70 -15.52 -4.57 15.57
CA LYS A 70 -15.85 -4.08 16.90
C LYS A 70 -15.70 -2.57 16.83
N THR A 71 -16.77 -1.90 16.39
CA THR A 71 -17.03 -0.45 16.57
C THR A 71 -17.23 -0.10 18.05
N SER A 72 -16.66 -0.90 18.95
CA SER A 72 -16.80 -0.83 20.39
C SER A 72 -15.41 -1.02 20.97
N THR A 73 -14.67 0.08 21.07
CA THR A 73 -13.88 0.51 22.24
C THR A 73 -13.03 1.71 21.83
N ASN A 74 -13.52 2.91 22.14
CA ASN A 74 -12.73 4.12 22.33
C ASN A 74 -11.91 4.61 21.12
N TYR A 75 -12.60 5.11 20.07
CA TYR A 75 -12.01 5.93 18.98
C TYR A 75 -11.44 7.28 19.46
N THR A 76 -11.30 7.49 20.77
CA THR A 76 -10.81 8.73 21.39
C THR A 76 -9.32 8.67 21.74
N SER A 77 -8.56 7.72 21.20
CA SER A 77 -7.14 7.96 20.97
C SER A 77 -6.95 8.51 19.56
N ILE A 78 -7.58 9.65 19.27
CA ILE A 78 -7.09 10.54 18.22
C ILE A 78 -5.76 11.05 18.77
N ARG A 79 -4.69 10.27 18.59
CA ARG A 79 -3.34 10.79 18.69
C ARG A 79 -3.31 11.84 17.59
N LEU A 80 -3.47 13.11 17.98
CA LEU A 80 -3.40 14.24 17.06
C LEU A 80 -1.95 14.28 16.57
N PHE A 81 -1.68 13.56 15.50
CA PHE A 81 -0.42 13.65 14.79
C PHE A 81 -0.41 15.03 14.16
N THR A 82 0.24 15.97 14.82
CA THR A 82 0.54 17.25 14.20
C THR A 82 1.64 16.99 13.18
N SER A 83 1.29 17.13 11.90
CA SER A 83 2.27 17.12 10.82
C SER A 83 3.27 18.24 11.07
N LYS A 84 4.56 17.92 11.10
CA LYS A 84 5.59 18.96 11.07
C LYS A 84 5.78 19.39 9.62
N ILE A 85 5.49 20.65 9.33
CA ILE A 85 5.78 21.23 8.01
C ILE A 85 7.29 21.41 7.93
N HIS A 86 7.91 20.68 7.01
CA HIS A 86 9.31 20.87 6.66
C HIS A 86 9.39 21.72 5.39
N GLN A 87 10.09 22.85 5.46
CA GLN A 87 10.43 23.64 4.28
C GLN A 87 11.77 23.15 3.77
N PHE A 88 11.80 22.62 2.56
CA PHE A 88 13.03 22.21 1.88
C PHE A 88 13.23 23.14 0.69
N GLU A 89 14.33 23.87 0.68
CA GLU A 89 14.75 24.64 -0.50
C GLU A 89 15.47 23.70 -1.47
N ASN A 90 15.13 23.77 -2.76
CA ASN A 90 15.82 23.08 -3.86
C ASN A 90 15.87 21.54 -3.74
N LEU A 91 14.70 20.87 -3.67
CA LEU A 91 14.64 19.40 -3.76
C LEU A 91 14.90 18.91 -5.20
N PRO A 92 15.55 17.75 -5.37
CA PRO A 92 15.66 17.11 -6.67
C PRO A 92 14.29 16.70 -7.21
N GLU A 93 14.21 16.49 -8.52
CA GLU A 93 12.98 15.98 -9.14
C GLU A 93 12.59 14.60 -8.55
N PRO A 94 11.28 14.36 -8.31
CA PRO A 94 10.79 13.07 -7.86
C PRO A 94 11.20 11.96 -8.85
N LYS A 95 11.73 10.86 -8.32
CA LYS A 95 12.11 9.69 -9.12
C LYS A 95 11.54 8.40 -8.54
N ASN A 96 11.26 7.46 -9.43
CA ASN A 96 10.84 6.10 -9.07
C ASN A 96 12.03 5.29 -8.54
N ALA A 97 11.73 4.24 -7.77
CA ALA A 97 12.73 3.28 -7.34
C ALA A 97 13.36 2.63 -8.58
N THR A 98 14.69 2.65 -8.65
CA THR A 98 15.46 1.90 -9.65
C THR A 98 15.95 0.63 -8.96
N GLU A 99 15.88 -0.53 -9.62
CA GLU A 99 16.24 -1.83 -9.04
C GLU A 99 17.66 -1.83 -8.43
N GLU A 100 18.57 -1.00 -8.95
CA GLU A 100 19.96 -0.84 -8.50
C GLU A 100 20.12 -0.23 -7.08
N GLY A 101 19.06 0.30 -6.46
CA GLY A 101 19.12 0.97 -5.15
C GLY A 101 18.56 0.18 -3.96
N GLN A 102 18.04 -1.04 -4.17
CA GLN A 102 17.37 -1.82 -3.13
C GLN A 102 18.28 -2.88 -2.46
N GLU A 103 19.53 -2.98 -2.90
CA GLU A 103 20.57 -3.79 -2.25
C GLU A 103 21.40 -2.89 -1.31
N GLY A 104 21.01 -2.83 -0.04
CA GLY A 104 21.74 -2.12 1.01
C GLY A 104 21.39 -2.62 2.40
#